data_AF-L1NWW4-F1
#
_entry.id   AF-L1NWW4-F1
#
_cell.length_a   1.000
_cell.length_b   1.000
_cell.length_c   1.000
_cell.angle_alpha   90.00
_cell.angle_beta   90.00
_cell.angle_gamma   90.00
#
_symmetry.space_group_name_H-M   'P 1'
#
loop_
_entity.id
_entity.type
_entity.pdbx_description
1 polymer ?
#
loop_
_entity_poly.entity_id
_entity_poly.type
_entity_poly.pdbx_seq_one_letter_code
_entity_poly.pdbx_strand_id
1 'polypeptide(L)'
;MQVPMQVPMQVKDLLNILKEVSYREEIQEKLGLKNRDYFRKNYLNPAIEQGFVALTIPDKPTSSKQQYYLTDKGKEFLKTLK
;
A
#
# COMPACT_ATOMS: atom_id res chain seq x y z
N MET A 1 -19.21 -9.48 -15.09
CA MET A 1 -17.88 -9.02 -15.53
C MET A 1 -16.87 -9.51 -14.49
N GLN A 2 -16.08 -10.53 -14.79
CA GLN A 2 -14.91 -10.85 -13.96
C GLN A 2 -13.77 -10.01 -14.50
N VAL A 3 -13.41 -8.94 -13.80
CA VAL A 3 -12.13 -8.28 -14.04
C VAL A 3 -11.06 -9.29 -13.65
N PRO A 4 -10.14 -9.70 -14.54
CA PRO A 4 -9.00 -10.49 -14.10
C PRO A 4 -8.33 -9.68 -12.99
N MET A 5 -8.12 -10.30 -11.82
CA MET A 5 -7.56 -9.68 -10.63
C MET A 5 -6.07 -9.37 -10.89
N GLN A 6 -5.80 -8.46 -11.83
CA GLN A 6 -4.47 -7.99 -12.15
C GLN A 6 -4.10 -6.98 -11.09
N VAL A 7 -3.10 -7.33 -10.28
CA VAL A 7 -2.53 -6.39 -9.32
C VAL A 7 -1.89 -5.25 -10.11
N PRO A 8 -2.34 -3.99 -9.91
CA PRO A 8 -1.77 -2.84 -10.61
C PRO A 8 -0.26 -2.74 -10.37
N MET A 9 0.50 -2.27 -11.37
CA MET A 9 1.96 -2.06 -11.21
C MET A 9 2.27 -1.16 -10.00
N GLN A 10 1.45 -0.13 -9.79
CA GLN A 10 1.53 0.81 -8.68
C GLN A 10 1.46 0.10 -7.31
N VAL A 11 0.62 -0.93 -7.18
CA VAL A 11 0.55 -1.72 -5.96
C VAL A 11 1.86 -2.48 -5.77
N LYS A 12 2.39 -3.11 -6.82
CA LYS A 12 3.68 -3.83 -6.75
C LYS A 12 4.82 -2.91 -6.32
N ASP A 13 4.89 -1.70 -6.88
CA ASP A 13 5.89 -0.69 -6.53
C ASP A 13 5.78 -0.30 -5.05
N LEU A 14 4.55 -0.07 -4.56
CA LEU A 14 4.31 0.22 -3.15
C LEU A 14 4.77 -0.92 -2.24
N LEU A 15 4.43 -2.17 -2.58
CA LEU A 15 4.83 -3.33 -1.76
C LEU A 15 6.36 -3.47 -1.71
N ASN A 16 7.06 -3.16 -2.82
CA ASN A 16 8.50 -3.27 -2.91
C ASN A 16 9.24 -2.27 -1.98
N ILE A 17 8.68 -1.07 -1.80
CA ILE A 17 9.26 -0.04 -0.93
C ILE A 17 8.77 -0.11 0.52
N LEU A 18 7.61 -0.71 0.78
CA LEU A 18 7.03 -0.84 2.11
C LEU A 18 7.56 -2.06 2.85
N LYS A 19 8.84 -2.08 3.22
CA LYS A 19 9.44 -3.23 3.94
C LYS A 19 9.15 -3.24 5.44
N GLU A 20 8.89 -2.07 6.00
CA GLU A 20 8.65 -1.83 7.41
C GLU A 20 7.42 -0.94 7.59
N VAL A 21 6.99 -0.77 8.84
CA VAL A 21 5.89 0.13 9.18
C VAL A 21 6.32 1.56 8.88
N SER A 22 5.58 2.28 8.04
CA SER A 22 5.94 3.65 7.66
C SER A 22 4.71 4.55 7.57
N TYR A 23 4.92 5.85 7.74
CA TYR A 23 3.87 6.84 7.53
C TYR A 23 3.54 6.98 6.06
N ARG A 24 2.31 7.42 5.77
CA ARG A 24 1.87 7.65 4.39
C ARG A 24 2.81 8.58 3.62
N GLU A 25 3.29 9.62 4.27
CA GLU A 25 4.16 10.64 3.66
C GLU A 25 5.50 10.03 3.26
N GLU A 26 6.13 9.23 4.13
CA GLU A 26 7.37 8.53 3.82
C GLU A 26 7.22 7.55 2.65
N ILE A 27 6.13 6.79 2.60
CA ILE A 27 5.82 5.86 1.51
C ILE A 27 5.68 6.64 0.19
N GLN A 28 4.96 7.76 0.24
CA GLN A 28 4.73 8.62 -0.90
C GLN A 28 6.04 9.26 -1.41
N GLU A 29 6.90 9.72 -0.50
CA GLU A 29 8.22 10.28 -0.82
C GLU A 29 9.17 9.23 -1.41
N LYS A 30 9.20 8.01 -0.86
CA LYS A 30 9.98 6.89 -1.40
C LYS A 30 9.58 6.52 -2.83
N LEU A 31 8.32 6.72 -3.19
CA LEU A 31 7.82 6.55 -4.56
C LEU A 31 8.01 7.78 -5.46
N GLY A 32 8.55 8.88 -4.93
CA GLY A 32 8.75 10.13 -5.66
C GLY A 32 7.44 10.83 -6.05
N LEU A 33 6.34 10.55 -5.35
CA LEU A 33 5.01 11.06 -5.69
C LEU A 33 4.73 12.38 -4.98
N LYS A 34 4.38 13.41 -5.74
CA LYS A 34 3.98 14.71 -5.18
C LYS A 34 2.49 14.79 -4.85
N ASN A 35 1.65 14.07 -5.61
CA ASN A 35 0.21 14.16 -5.49
C ASN A 35 -0.34 13.11 -4.51
N ARG A 36 -0.80 13.61 -3.34
CA ARG A 36 -1.43 12.82 -2.28
C ARG A 36 -2.66 12.03 -2.75
N ASP A 37 -3.53 12.66 -3.52
CA ASP A 37 -4.80 12.07 -3.94
C ASP A 37 -4.55 10.93 -4.93
N TYR A 38 -3.61 11.16 -5.85
CA TYR A 38 -3.13 10.15 -6.79
C TYR A 38 -2.50 8.96 -6.06
N PHE A 39 -1.60 9.21 -5.10
CA PHE A 39 -0.98 8.14 -4.30
C PHE A 39 -2.04 7.30 -3.57
N ARG A 40 -3.02 7.94 -2.91
CA ARG A 40 -4.07 7.21 -2.20
C ARG A 40 -4.91 6.35 -3.14
N LYS A 41 -5.38 6.92 -4.25
CA LYS A 41 -6.29 6.23 -5.17
C LYS A 41 -5.63 5.12 -5.97
N ASN A 42 -4.36 5.29 -6.35
CA ASN A 42 -3.69 4.38 -7.29
C ASN A 42 -2.72 3.41 -6.63
N TYR A 43 -2.24 3.70 -5.42
CA TYR A 43 -1.26 2.87 -4.72
C TYR A 43 -1.84 2.33 -3.42
N LEU A 44 -2.21 3.21 -2.50
CA LEU A 44 -2.52 2.81 -1.13
C LEU A 44 -3.86 2.09 -1.00
N ASN A 45 -4.95 2.71 -1.47
CA ASN A 45 -6.30 2.14 -1.39
C ASN A 45 -6.37 0.77 -2.07
N PRO A 46 -5.90 0.58 -3.33
CA PRO A 46 -5.95 -0.74 -3.95
C PRO A 46 -5.08 -1.76 -3.22
N ALA A 47 -3.94 -1.37 -2.63
CA ALA A 47 -3.15 -2.29 -1.82
C ALA A 47 -3.86 -2.73 -0.52
N ILE A 48 -4.64 -1.83 0.09
CA ILE A 48 -5.47 -2.12 1.27
C ILE A 48 -6.67 -2.98 0.89
N GLU A 49 -7.37 -2.65 -0.19
CA GLU A 49 -8.54 -3.41 -0.68
C GLU A 49 -8.17 -4.84 -1.07
N GLN A 50 -6.97 -5.04 -1.62
CA GLN A 50 -6.43 -6.37 -1.91
C GLN A 50 -5.92 -7.11 -0.66
N GLY A 51 -5.85 -6.44 0.49
CA GLY A 51 -5.38 -6.99 1.75
C GLY A 51 -3.87 -7.19 1.81
N PHE A 52 -3.08 -6.54 0.95
CA PHE A 52 -1.62 -6.60 0.98
C PHE A 52 -1.02 -5.62 1.99
N VAL A 53 -1.75 -4.53 2.28
CA VAL A 53 -1.36 -3.49 3.22
C VAL A 53 -2.48 -3.28 4.23
N ALA A 54 -2.12 -3.01 5.48
CA ALA A 54 -3.07 -2.71 6.54
C ALA A 54 -2.70 -1.45 7.30
N LEU A 55 -3.68 -0.90 8.03
CA LEU A 55 -3.54 0.26 8.89
C LEU A 55 -3.12 -0.20 10.30
N THR A 56 -2.24 0.54 10.96
CA THR A 56 -1.87 0.26 12.36
C THR A 56 -2.94 0.69 13.35
N ILE A 57 -3.75 1.72 13.00
CA ILE A 57 -4.83 2.26 13.83
C ILE A 57 -6.15 2.14 13.06
N PRO A 58 -6.80 0.96 13.02
CA PRO A 58 -8.03 0.75 12.26
C PRO A 58 -9.22 1.55 12.82
N ASP A 59 -9.26 1.79 14.13
CA ASP A 59 -10.32 2.57 14.80
C ASP A 59 -10.35 4.05 14.40
N LYS A 60 -9.18 4.60 14.01
CA LYS A 60 -9.01 6.02 13.65
C LYS A 60 -8.27 6.14 12.31
N PRO A 61 -8.93 5.85 11.18
CA PRO A 61 -8.30 5.83 9.85
C PRO A 61 -7.71 7.19 9.44
N THR A 62 -8.25 8.29 9.98
CA THR A 62 -7.81 9.67 9.71
C THR A 62 -6.76 10.20 10.69
N SER A 63 -6.29 9.37 11.63
CA SER A 63 -5.29 9.77 12.63
C SER A 63 -3.99 10.26 11.96
N SER A 64 -3.44 11.37 12.47
CA SER A 64 -2.10 11.84 12.05
C SER A 64 -0.99 10.87 12.41
N LYS A 65 -1.24 9.94 13.35
CA LYS A 65 -0.31 8.87 13.73
C LYS A 65 -0.53 7.59 12.92
N GLN A 66 -1.35 7.63 11.87
CA GLN A 66 -1.64 6.46 11.06
C GLN A 66 -0.40 6.00 10.29
N GLN A 67 -0.06 4.73 10.44
CA GLN A 67 1.01 4.08 9.69
C GLN A 67 0.45 2.88 8.94
N TYR A 68 1.22 2.43 7.95
CA TYR A 68 0.86 1.35 7.07
C TYR A 68 1.96 0.30 7.07
N TYR A 69 1.57 -0.96 6.96
CA TYR A 69 2.49 -2.09 6.98
C TYR A 69 2.05 -3.18 6.01
N LEU A 70 3.01 -3.97 5.53
CA LEU A 70 2.74 -5.17 4.75
C LEU A 70 2.13 -6.25 5.63
N THR A 71 0.96 -6.74 5.22
CA THR A 71 0.35 -7.95 5.78
C THR A 71 1.12 -9.20 5.32
N ASP A 72 0.82 -10.34 5.93
CA ASP A 72 1.39 -11.63 5.51
C ASP A 72 1.11 -11.90 4.03
N LYS A 73 -0.12 -11.63 3.58
CA LYS A 73 -0.50 -11.73 2.16
C LYS A 73 0.35 -10.84 1.25
N GLY A 74 0.63 -9.60 1.67
CA GLY A 74 1.49 -8.68 0.92
C GLY A 74 2.93 -9.17 0.83
N LYS A 75 3.47 -9.72 1.92
CA LYS A 75 4.81 -10.31 1.96
C LYS A 75 4.91 -11.57 1.09
N GLU A 76 3.92 -12.44 1.13
CA GLU A 76 3.85 -13.63 0.27
C GLU A 76 3.78 -13.25 -1.20
N PHE A 77 2.91 -12.30 -1.55
CA PHE A 77 2.81 -11.81 -2.92
C PHE A 77 4.13 -11.22 -3.43
N LEU A 78 4.83 -10.47 -2.58
CA LEU A 78 6.14 -9.90 -2.92
C LEU A 78 7.22 -10.98 -3.13
N LYS A 79 7.12 -12.12 -2.44
CA LYS A 79 8.00 -13.28 -2.71
C LYS A 79 7.70 -13.90 -4.07
N THR A 80 6.43 -13.97 -4.48
CA THR A 80 6.03 -14.50 -5.79
C THR A 80 6.42 -13.61 -6.97
N LEU A 81 6.68 -12.32 -6.73
CA LEU A 81 7.17 -11.38 -7.75
C LEU A 81 8.68 -11.48 -8.02
N LYS A 82 9.44 -12.13 -7.13
CA LYS A 82 10.88 -12.38 -7.27
C LYS A 82 11.14 -13.71 -7.97
#